data_AF-A0A800BMU3-F1
#
_entry.id   AF-A0A800BMU3-F1
#
_cell.length_a   1.000
_cell.length_b   1.000
_cell.length_c   1.000
_cell.angle_alpha   90.00
_cell.angle_beta   90.00
_cell.angle_gamma   90.00
#
_symmetry.space_group_name_H-M   'P 1'
#
loop_
_entity.id
_entity.type
_entity.pdbx_description
1 polymer ?
#
loop_
_entity_poly.entity_id
_entity_poly.type
_entity_poly.pdbx_seq_one_letter_code
_entity_poly.pdbx_strand_id
1 'polypeptide(L)' 'MSRPTWPEYFMSIAKMVAKRSTCLRRQVGAILVKDKRILATGYNGAPRGLRHCEEVGCLRKDGSIPSGERHEL' A
#
# COMPACT_ATOMS: atom_id res chain seq x y z
N MET A 1 9.98 13.65 -24.88
CA MET A 1 9.22 12.74 -23.99
C MET A 1 7.76 12.79 -24.41
N SER A 2 7.14 11.64 -24.66
CA SER A 2 5.70 11.57 -24.96
C SER A 2 4.86 11.74 -23.70
N ARG A 3 3.65 12.28 -23.84
CA ARG A 3 2.69 12.38 -22.74
C ARG A 3 2.26 10.96 -22.33
N PRO A 4 2.34 10.59 -21.04
CA PRO A 4 1.95 9.25 -20.59
C PRO A 4 0.45 9.02 -20.82
N THR A 5 0.09 7.77 -21.10
CA THR A 5 -1.31 7.34 -21.13
C THR A 5 -1.92 7.39 -19.72
N TRP A 6 -3.25 7.37 -19.64
CA TRP A 6 -3.94 7.35 -18.35
C TRP A 6 -3.54 6.15 -17.46
N PRO A 7 -3.51 4.90 -17.96
CA PRO A 7 -3.07 3.76 -17.15
C PRO A 7 -1.64 3.91 -16.64
N GLU A 8 -0.69 4.37 -17.46
CA GLU A 8 0.70 4.57 -17.05
C GLU A 8 0.84 5.64 -15.98
N TYR A 9 0.14 6.77 -16.15
CA TYR A 9 0.10 7.86 -15.19
C TYR A 9 -0.46 7.38 -13.84
N PHE A 10 -1.61 6.72 -13.86
CA PHE A 10 -2.27 6.19 -12.66
C PHE A 10 -1.44 5.11 -11.97
N MET A 11 -0.87 4.19 -12.72
CA MET A 11 -0.03 3.13 -12.16
C MET A 11 1.27 3.69 -11.56
N SER A 12 1.87 4.71 -12.18
CA SER A 12 3.05 5.39 -11.64
C SER A 12 2.75 6.07 -10.30
N ILE A 13 1.57 6.68 -10.17
CA ILE A 13 1.11 7.26 -8.91
C ILE A 13 0.85 6.17 -7.86
N ALA A 14 0.17 5.07 -8.22
CA ALA A 14 -0.05 3.96 -7.29
C ALA A 14 1.28 3.38 -6.76
N LYS A 15 2.29 3.23 -7.63
CA LYS A 15 3.66 2.84 -7.22
C LYS A 15 4.32 3.88 -6.31
N MET A 16 4.10 5.18 -6.55
CA MET A 16 4.61 6.24 -5.69
C MET A 16 3.96 6.23 -4.31
N VAL A 17 2.64 6.04 -4.24
CA VAL A 17 1.89 5.89 -2.98
C VAL A 17 2.37 4.66 -2.21
N ALA A 18 2.64 3.54 -2.90
CA ALA A 18 3.16 2.31 -2.29
C ALA A 18 4.49 2.52 -1.55
N LYS A 19 5.32 3.49 -1.95
CA LYS A 19 6.60 3.79 -1.27
C LYS A 19 6.41 4.32 0.16
N ARG A 20 5.20 4.70 0.55
CA ARG A 20 4.86 5.10 1.92
C ARG A 20 4.37 3.94 2.80
N SER A 21 4.19 2.74 2.25
CA SER A 21 3.81 1.59 3.07
C SER A 21 4.92 1.26 4.06
N THR A 22 4.50 0.91 5.27
CA THR A 22 5.41 0.59 6.38
C THR A 22 5.47 -0.92 6.63
N CYS A 23 5.00 -1.74 5.69
CA CYS A 23 4.95 -3.19 5.84
C CYS A 23 6.27 -3.82 5.39
N LEU A 24 6.87 -4.67 6.22
CA LEU A 24 8.14 -5.34 5.91
C LEU A 24 8.04 -6.43 4.82
N ARG A 25 6.83 -6.83 4.42
CA ARG A 25 6.60 -7.95 3.49
C ARG A 25 6.21 -7.51 2.08
N ARG A 26 5.37 -6.48 1.97
CA ARG A 26 4.77 -6.05 0.71
C ARG A 26 4.55 -4.54 0.72
N GLN A 27 4.86 -3.88 -0.38
CA GLN A 27 4.64 -2.46 -0.60
C GLN A 27 3.47 -2.29 -1.57
N VAL A 28 2.28 -2.00 -1.04
CA VAL A 28 1.04 -1.88 -1.80
C VAL A 28 0.57 -0.45 -1.76
N GLY A 29 0.24 0.09 -2.93
CA GLY A 29 -0.36 1.40 -3.10
C GLY A 29 -1.58 1.28 -4.00
N ALA A 30 -2.62 2.04 -3.67
CA ALA A 30 -3.88 2.07 -4.37
C ALA A 30 -4.32 3.52 -4.59
N ILE A 31 -5.02 3.74 -5.69
CA ILE A 31 -5.69 5.00 -6.00
C ILE A 31 -7.10 4.72 -6.48
N LEU A 32 -8.05 5.56 -6.07
CA LEU A 32 -9.43 5.53 -6.55
C LEU A 32 -9.61 6.66 -7.56
N VAL A 33 -10.03 6.31 -8.78
CA VAL A 33 -10.15 7.26 -9.89
C VAL A 33 -11.58 7.27 -10.41
N LYS A 34 -12.13 8.46 -10.64
CA LYS A 34 -13.41 8.69 -11.31
C LYS A 34 -13.25 9.81 -12.33
N ASP A 35 -13.73 9.61 -13.55
CA ASP A 35 -13.67 10.62 -14.63
C ASP A 35 -12.25 11.21 -14.83
N LYS A 36 -11.24 10.33 -14.78
CA LYS A 36 -9.80 10.66 -14.86
C LYS A 36 -9.28 11.58 -13.74
N ARG A 37 -10.02 11.71 -12.64
CA ARG A 37 -9.61 12.44 -11.42
C ARG A 37 -9.38 11.47 -10.27
N ILE A 38 -8.27 11.64 -9.57
CA ILE A 38 -7.98 10.86 -8.36
C ILE A 38 -8.83 11.42 -7.23
N LEU A 39 -9.64 10.56 -6.62
CA LEU A 39 -10.51 10.90 -5.49
C LEU A 39 -9.83 10.59 -4.16
N ALA A 40 -9.08 9.48 -4.10
CA ALA A 40 -8.41 9.03 -2.89
C ALA A 40 -7.17 8.21 -3.23
N THR A 41 -6.25 8.13 -2.28
CA THR A 41 -5.06 7.28 -2.32
C THR A 41 -4.92 6.53 -1.01
N GLY A 42 -4.22 5.40 -1.03
CA GLY A 42 -3.97 4.61 0.17
C GLY A 42 -2.81 3.64 -0.03
N TYR A 43 -2.18 3.26 1.07
CA TYR A 43 -1.14 2.23 1.11
C TYR A 43 -1.40 1.30 2.30
N ASN A 44 -0.82 0.11 2.28
CA ASN A 44 -0.95 -0.82 3.41
C ASN A 44 -0.06 -0.39 4.59
N GLY A 45 -0.62 -0.38 5.79
CA GLY A 45 0.08 0.00 7.02
C GLY A 45 -0.79 -0.20 8.26
N ALA A 46 -0.20 0.02 9.43
CA ALA A 46 -0.94 -0.01 10.68
C ALA A 46 -1.99 1.12 10.74
N PRO A 47 -3.13 0.92 11.43
CA PRO A 47 -4.08 1.98 11.73
C PRO A 47 -3.41 3.21 12.35
N ARG A 48 -4.02 4.38 12.14
CA ARG A 48 -3.52 5.64 12.69
C ARG A 48 -3.39 5.56 14.22
N GLY A 49 -2.25 5.99 14.73
CA GLY A 49 -1.96 6.03 16.17
C GLY A 49 -1.31 4.76 16.71
N LEU A 50 -1.14 3.72 15.89
CA LEU A 50 -0.38 2.53 16.24
C LEU A 50 1.02 2.58 15.65
N ARG A 51 1.96 1.88 16.29
CA ARG A 51 3.34 1.74 15.81
C ARG A 51 3.37 0.92 14.53
N HIS A 52 4.24 1.32 13.60
CA HIS A 52 4.37 0.66 12.31
C HIS A 52 5.23 -0.61 12.39
N CYS A 53 5.07 -1.53 11.43
CA CYS A 53 5.88 -2.76 11.40
C CYS A 53 7.39 -2.49 11.29
N GLU A 54 7.79 -1.36 10.71
CA GLU A 54 9.19 -0.90 10.69
C GLU A 54 9.75 -0.63 12.09
N GLU A 55 8.90 -0.35 13.08
CA GLU A 55 9.31 -0.07 14.46
C GLU A 55 9.24 -1.29 15.38
N VAL A 56 8.28 -2.19 15.15
CA VAL A 56 7.96 -3.30 16.08
C VAL A 56 8.16 -4.69 15.48
N GLY A 57 8.51 -4.80 14.20
CA GLY A 57 8.62 -6.07 13.51
C GLY A 57 7.31 -6.52 12.85
N CYS A 58 7.23 -7.79 12.46
CA CYS A 58 6.10 -8.30 11.68
C CYS A 58 5.58 -9.63 12.23
N LEU A 59 4.52 -9.54 13.05
CA LEU A 59 3.82 -10.70 13.64
C LEU A 59 3.48 -11.78 12.61
N ARG A 60 3.04 -11.37 11.41
CA ARG A 60 2.70 -12.33 10.36
C ARG A 60 3.90 -13.06 9.77
N LYS A 61 5.09 -12.44 9.75
CA LYS A 61 6.33 -13.08 9.31
C LYS A 61 6.82 -14.04 10.39
N ASP A 62 6.81 -13.59 11.63
CA ASP A 62 7.35 -14.34 12.77
C ASP A 62 6.48 -15.57 13.08
N GLY A 63 5.16 -15.43 12.95
CA GLY A 63 4.20 -16.53 13.10
C GLY A 63 3.94 -17.36 11.83
N SER A 64 4.69 -17.15 10.74
CA SER A 64 4.50 -17.85 9.44
C SER A 64 3.04 -17.86 8.94
N ILE A 65 2.31 -16.74 9.13
CA ILE A 65 0.88 -16.68 8.84
C ILE A 65 0.64 -16.59 7.32
N PRO A 66 -0.14 -17.53 6.73
CA PRO A 66 -0.48 -17.54 5.30
C PRO A 66 -1.23 -16.28 4.83
N SER A 67 -1.31 -16.10 3.53
CA SER A 67 -2.09 -15.00 2.96
C SER A 67 -3.58 -15.30 3.06
N GLY A 68 -4.41 -14.29 3.43
CA GLY A 68 -5.86 -14.46 3.53
C GLY A 68 -6.35 -14.99 4.88
N GLU A 69 -5.45 -15.30 5.81
CA GLU A 69 -5.78 -15.82 7.14
C GLU A 69 -5.43 -14.82 8.25
N ARG A 70 -6.13 -14.92 9.38
CA ARG A 70 -5.87 -14.21 10.65
C ARG A 70 -5.63 -12.71 10.44
N HIS A 71 -6.63 -12.00 9.93
CA HIS A 71 -6.53 -10.55 9.65
C HIS A 71 -6.59 -9.71 10.93
N GLU A 72 -7.18 -10.28 11.98
CA GLU A 72 -7.37 -9.72 13.31
C GLU A 72 -6.08 -9.66 14.16
N LEU A 73 -5.01 -10.32 13.72
CA LEU A 73 -3.70 -10.35 14.39
C LEU A 73 -2.73 -9.28 13.88
#